data_AF-A0A963IKH7-F1
#
_entry.id   AF-A0A963IKH7-F1
#
_cell.length_a   1.000
_cell.length_b   1.000
_cell.length_c   1.000
_cell.angle_alpha   90.00
_cell.angle_beta   90.00
_cell.angle_gamma   90.00
#
_symmetry.space_group_name_H-M   'P 1'
#
loop_
_entity.id
_entity.type
_entity.pdbx_description
1 polymer ?
#
loop_
_entity_poly.entity_id
_entity_poly.type
_entity_poly.pdbx_seq_one_letter_code
_entity_poly.pdbx_strand_id
1 'polypeptide(L)' 'MSAKLEALSQNLQQCLGDRVKSLKVAFDEVTIEVDAADYLSVMQALRG' A
#
# COMPACT_ATOMS: atom_id res chain seq x y z
N MET A 1 -7.61 -16.20 -1.19
CA MET A 1 -6.56 -15.23 -0.82
C MET A 1 -5.24 -15.96 -0.80
N SER A 2 -4.32 -15.57 -1.68
CA SER A 2 -2.95 -16.08 -1.71
C SER A 2 -2.20 -15.47 -0.50
N ALA A 3 -1.55 -16.30 0.34
CA ALA A 3 -0.88 -15.84 1.57
C ALA A 3 0.17 -14.75 1.34
N LYS A 4 0.72 -14.68 0.12
CA LYS A 4 1.69 -13.66 -0.30
C LYS A 4 1.06 -12.27 -0.45
N LEU A 5 -0.18 -12.20 -0.92
CA LEU A 5 -0.88 -10.93 -1.16
C LEU A 5 -1.29 -10.26 0.15
N GLU A 6 -1.72 -11.08 1.12
CA GLU A 6 -1.98 -10.63 2.49
C GLU A 6 -0.72 -10.11 3.17
N ALA A 7 0.41 -10.82 3.01
CA ALA A 7 1.70 -10.38 3.54
C ALA A 7 2.17 -9.06 2.88
N LEU A 8 1.97 -8.91 1.57
CA LEU A 8 2.27 -7.68 0.84
C LEU A 8 1.41 -6.52 1.35
N SER A 9 0.11 -6.72 1.49
CA SER A 9 -0.84 -5.75 2.04
C SER A 9 -0.41 -5.26 3.43
N GLN A 10 -0.06 -6.18 4.33
CA GLN A 10 0.43 -5.82 5.66
C GLN A 10 1.75 -5.07 5.62
N ASN A 11 2.70 -5.46 4.78
CA ASN A 11 3.97 -4.75 4.63
C ASN A 11 3.75 -3.32 4.10
N LEU A 12 2.88 -3.16 3.10
CA LEU A 12 2.53 -1.85 2.57
C LEU A 12 1.92 -0.94 3.64
N GLN A 13 1.02 -1.48 4.47
CA GLN A 13 0.44 -0.74 5.57
C GLN A 13 1.47 -0.39 6.67
N GLN A 14 2.44 -1.26 6.94
CA GLN A 14 3.52 -0.98 7.90
C GLN A 14 4.52 0.07 7.38
N CYS A 15 4.92 0.00 6.11
CA CYS A 15 5.89 0.92 5.52
C CYS A 15 5.30 2.32 5.27
N LEU A 16 4.04 2.39 4.84
CA LEU A 16 3.39 3.65 4.47
C LEU A 16 2.59 4.25 5.63
N GLY A 17 2.15 3.43 6.58
CA GLY A 17 1.47 3.86 7.81
C GLY A 17 0.26 4.75 7.54
N ASP A 18 0.20 5.86 8.28
CA ASP A 18 -0.91 6.83 8.23
C ASP A 18 -1.05 7.57 6.89
N ARG A 19 -0.10 7.41 5.96
CA ARG A 19 -0.19 7.99 4.60
C ARG A 19 -1.19 7.25 3.73
N VAL A 20 -1.56 6.02 4.11
CA VAL A 20 -2.54 5.20 3.42
C VAL A 20 -3.93 5.46 3.97
N LYS A 21 -4.76 6.11 3.15
CA LYS A 21 -6.18 6.33 3.47
C LYS A 21 -7.01 5.07 3.34
N SER A 22 -6.72 4.26 2.34
CA SER A 22 -7.44 3.03 2.05
C SER A 22 -6.50 2.01 1.42
N LEU A 23 -6.66 0.75 1.80
CA LEU A 23 -5.95 -0.37 1.19
C LEU A 23 -6.97 -1.45 0.87
N LYS A 24 -7.07 -1.81 -0.41
CA LYS A 24 -8.02 -2.81 -0.89
C LYS A 24 -7.30 -3.92 -1.63
N VAL A 25 -7.67 -5.16 -1.32
CA VAL A 25 -7.18 -6.35 -1.98
C VAL A 25 -8.31 -6.95 -2.81
N ALA A 26 -8.16 -7.01 -4.13
CA ALA A 26 -9.16 -7.56 -5.05
C ALA A 26 -8.51 -8.13 -6.31
N PHE A 27 -9.04 -9.22 -6.86
CA PHE A 27 -8.56 -9.83 -8.12
C PHE A 27 -7.03 -10.09 -8.16
N ASP A 28 -6.44 -10.51 -7.03
CA ASP A 28 -4.99 -10.71 -6.88
C ASP A 28 -4.13 -9.42 -6.98
N GLU A 29 -4.77 -8.26 -6.87
CA GLU A 29 -4.13 -6.94 -6.84
C GLU A 29 -4.32 -6.26 -5.48
N VAL A 30 -3.36 -5.38 -5.13
CA VAL A 30 -3.45 -4.49 -3.96
C VAL A 30 -3.54 -3.05 -4.46
N THR A 31 -4.64 -2.39 -4.15
CA THR A 31 -4.87 -0.97 -4.43
C THR A 31 -4.65 -0.17 -3.14
N ILE A 32 -3.89 0.92 -3.24
CA ILE A 32 -3.61 1.82 -2.11
C ILE A 32 -4.05 3.22 -2.48
N GLU A 33 -4.88 3.83 -1.65
CA GLU A 33 -5.27 5.24 -1.77
C GLU A 33 -4.47 6.06 -0.77
N VAL A 34 -3.86 7.14 -1.24
CA VAL A 34 -3.02 8.04 -0.46
C VAL A 34 -3.42 9.48 -0.73
N ASP A 35 -3.08 10.40 0.18
CA ASP A 35 -3.29 11.82 -0.10
C ASP A 35 -2.40 12.29 -1.27
N ALA A 36 -2.88 13.29 -2.02
CA ALA A 36 -2.08 13.90 -3.08
C ALA A 36 -0.79 14.54 -2.53
N ALA A 37 -0.83 15.06 -1.29
CA ALA A 37 0.34 15.58 -0.61
C ALA A 37 1.38 14.48 -0.28
N ASP A 38 0.92 13.26 0.00
CA ASP A 38 1.77 12.13 0.38
C ASP A 38 2.20 11.27 -0.81
N TYR A 39 1.60 11.46 -1.99
CA TYR A 39 1.85 10.65 -3.19
C TYR A 39 3.34 10.54 -3.54
N LEU A 40 4.08 11.65 -3.53
CA LEU A 40 5.50 11.65 -3.86
C LEU A 40 6.31 10.83 -2.84
N SER A 41 6.06 11.05 -1.56
CA SER A 41 6.71 10.35 -0.45
C SER A 41 6.42 8.84 -0.48
N VAL A 42 5.18 8.47 -0.81
CA VAL A 42 4.74 7.07 -0.98
C VAL A 42 5.42 6.43 -2.17
N MET A 43 5.44 7.09 -3.34
CA MET A 43 6.11 6.56 -4.53
C MET A 43 7.62 6.44 -4.36
N GLN A 44 8.25 7.33 -3.57
CA GLN A 44 9.66 7.21 -3.20
C GLN A 44 9.91 5.99 -2.29
N ALA A 45 9.03 5.76 -1.31
CA ALA A 45 9.13 4.59 -0.42
C ALA A 45 8.92 3.27 -1.18
N LEU A 46 8.01 3.23 -2.16
CA LEU A 46 7.74 2.05 -2.98
C LEU A 46 8.83 1.73 -4.01
N ARG A 47 9.66 2.71 -4.37
CA ARG A 47 10.75 2.54 -5.35
C ARG A 47 11.96 1.81 -4.76
N GLY A 48 12.12 1.83 -3.43
CA GLY A 48 13.30 1.33 -2.71
C GLY A 48 13.41 -0.18 -2.62
#